data_AF-A0A1E4RCW5-F1
#
_entry.id   AF-A0A1E4RCW5-F1
#
_cell.length_a   1.000
_cell.length_b   1.000
_cell.length_c   1.000
_cell.angle_alpha   90.00
_cell.angle_beta   90.00
_cell.angle_gamma   90.00
#
_symmetry.space_group_name_H-M   'P 1'
#
loop_
_entity.id
_entity.type
_entity.pdbx_description
1 polymer ?
#
loop_
_entity_poly.entity_id
_entity_poly.type
_entity_poly.pdbx_seq_one_letter_code
_entity_poly.pdbx_strand_id
1 'polypeptide(L)'
;MGSKKKSDHLQMDKIYKINSMGKIDRISLVMNGSPDRPLSILFDNLPNVYELSTFKDTRMFYQTDILLQWPNLKSFKAEYSTIAWSQMNFPMSLKTLNIVGFPKTNFAGFRFPESIETLIMVAEGGQRYCLKFPMEILPLNLKSLKLVDFGIVNFYIGKLSQSLILIDVTHNYIEDFGTRIGFLTSISWPPLLERIGLTYSNINNQTIKQLDLIGWPDGLRLLDLTGNRFSSLSFVNCLPQSLSDLNLSRCCLNFEFFSDPLKFPNSLTKLSMQKCHIKSLNLLEFPPLVEEIYLDFNEIKDLNGCFIRWTHLSRLKIISLASNQISTILTWSPPSSLQVLNLQNNLITEVCATILFNQGQNTKYSNLRSIDLGQNKIAYIDKHASIPRNVNKLNFASNPLDLVPLNSAFFTKNLNELILQDTKVSWLGFRGNSPRILIKYLESLNTTEDEVL
;
A
#
# COMPACT_ATOMS: atom_id res chain seq x y z
N MET A 1 -28.99 -0.13 30.57
CA MET A 1 -28.41 -0.76 29.36
C MET A 1 -27.34 0.18 28.82
N GLY A 2 -26.14 -0.36 28.54
CA GLY A 2 -25.03 0.37 27.92
C GLY A 2 -23.77 0.50 28.80
N SER A 3 -23.09 -0.61 29.13
CA SER A 3 -21.74 -0.55 29.70
C SER A 3 -20.70 -0.34 28.59
N LYS A 4 -20.09 0.85 28.55
CA LYS A 4 -18.87 1.09 27.78
C LYS A 4 -17.72 0.32 28.46
N LYS A 5 -17.19 -0.69 27.78
CA LYS A 5 -15.94 -1.36 28.18
C LYS A 5 -14.79 -0.36 28.07
N LYS A 6 -14.23 0.06 29.21
CA LYS A 6 -12.93 0.75 29.27
C LYS A 6 -11.84 -0.26 28.97
N SER A 7 -10.97 0.06 28.00
CA SER A 7 -9.70 -0.63 27.77
C SER A 7 -8.59 0.22 28.38
N ASP A 8 -7.98 -0.25 29.47
CA ASP A 8 -6.84 0.42 30.08
C ASP A 8 -5.54 -0.23 29.57
N HIS A 9 -4.61 0.58 29.06
CA HIS A 9 -3.28 0.16 28.61
C HIS A 9 -2.27 0.35 29.75
N LEU A 10 -1.61 -0.74 30.19
CA LEU A 10 -0.63 -0.72 31.29
C LEU A 10 0.80 -0.98 30.75
N GLN A 11 1.75 -0.13 31.15
CA GLN A 11 3.19 -0.33 30.94
C GLN A 11 3.85 -0.83 32.24
N MET A 12 4.79 -1.77 32.12
CA MET A 12 5.44 -2.50 33.23
C MET A 12 6.01 -1.61 34.35
N ASP A 13 6.57 -0.44 34.03
CA ASP A 13 7.20 0.45 35.03
C ASP A 13 6.20 1.03 36.05
N LYS A 14 4.90 0.87 35.83
CA LYS A 14 3.83 1.43 36.68
C LYS A 14 3.04 0.39 37.48
N ILE A 15 3.39 -0.90 37.43
CA ILE A 15 2.63 -1.96 38.13
C ILE A 15 3.16 -2.16 39.56
N TYR A 16 3.02 -1.13 40.40
CA TYR A 16 3.32 -1.23 41.84
C TYR A 16 2.03 -1.07 42.64
N LYS A 17 1.37 -2.22 42.93
CA LYS A 17 0.15 -2.41 43.75
C LYS A 17 -1.14 -1.81 43.20
N ILE A 18 -1.95 -2.62 42.52
CA ILE A 18 -3.37 -2.34 42.26
C ILE A 18 -4.21 -3.30 43.12
N ASN A 19 -4.47 -2.92 44.38
CA ASN A 19 -5.23 -3.73 45.34
C ASN A 19 -6.77 -3.67 45.15
N SER A 20 -7.28 -3.06 44.08
CA SER A 20 -8.73 -3.00 43.83
C SER A 20 -9.06 -2.94 42.34
N MET A 21 -8.92 -4.04 41.60
CA MET A 21 -9.53 -4.17 40.27
C MET A 21 -11.00 -4.63 40.40
N GLY A 22 -11.86 -3.72 40.84
CA GLY A 22 -13.29 -3.88 40.61
C GLY A 22 -13.57 -3.80 39.10
N LYS A 23 -14.16 -4.84 38.51
CA LYS A 23 -14.79 -4.87 37.17
C LYS A 23 -13.90 -4.45 35.99
N ILE A 24 -12.66 -4.95 35.88
CA ILE A 24 -11.94 -4.84 34.61
C ILE A 24 -12.27 -6.07 33.75
N ASP A 25 -13.06 -5.83 32.69
CA ASP A 25 -13.53 -6.89 31.77
C ASP A 25 -12.44 -7.40 30.81
N ARG A 26 -11.46 -6.54 30.47
CA ARG A 26 -10.39 -6.82 29.50
C ARG A 26 -9.15 -6.02 29.83
N ILE A 27 -7.99 -6.70 29.87
CA ILE A 27 -6.68 -6.08 30.06
C ILE A 27 -5.83 -6.32 28.81
N SER A 28 -5.18 -5.26 28.31
CA SER A 28 -4.14 -5.36 27.28
C SER A 28 -2.78 -5.04 27.91
N LEU A 29 -1.91 -6.04 27.99
CA LEU A 29 -0.60 -5.94 28.64
C LEU A 29 0.49 -5.76 27.59
N VAL A 30 1.35 -4.75 27.79
CA VAL A 30 2.56 -4.54 26.98
C VAL A 30 3.78 -4.67 27.87
N MET A 31 4.63 -5.65 27.58
CA MET A 31 5.86 -5.93 28.31
C MET A 31 7.07 -5.57 27.47
N ASN A 32 7.86 -4.62 27.95
CA ASN A 32 9.11 -4.21 27.33
C ASN A 32 10.27 -4.71 28.21
N GLY A 33 11.07 -5.65 27.71
CA GLY A 33 12.23 -6.20 28.41
C GLY A 33 11.93 -7.37 29.36
N SER A 34 13.01 -7.95 29.89
CA SER A 34 12.95 -9.04 30.87
C SER A 34 12.62 -8.46 32.26
N PRO A 35 11.52 -8.87 32.92
CA PRO A 35 11.27 -8.40 34.28
C PRO A 35 12.34 -8.98 35.23
N ASP A 36 12.96 -8.13 36.04
CA ASP A 36 13.87 -8.54 37.14
C ASP A 36 13.15 -9.35 38.24
N ARG A 37 11.82 -9.52 38.17
CA ARG A 37 10.98 -10.21 39.17
C ARG A 37 10.17 -11.35 38.56
N PRO A 38 9.89 -12.42 39.35
CA PRO A 38 9.09 -13.55 38.90
C PRO A 38 7.63 -13.13 38.60
N LEU A 39 7.12 -13.59 37.45
CA LEU A 39 5.77 -13.29 36.94
C LEU A 39 4.63 -13.85 37.77
N SER A 40 4.91 -14.71 38.76
CA SER A 40 3.89 -15.23 39.69
C SER A 40 3.04 -14.11 40.29
N ILE A 41 3.67 -12.97 40.60
CA ILE A 41 2.99 -11.78 41.14
C ILE A 41 2.01 -11.15 40.13
N LEU A 42 2.24 -11.29 38.83
CA LEU A 42 1.34 -10.77 37.78
C LEU A 42 0.14 -11.70 37.56
N PHE A 43 0.33 -13.02 37.64
CA PHE A 43 -0.74 -14.00 37.41
C PHE A 43 -1.85 -13.90 38.47
N ASP A 44 -1.46 -13.81 39.75
CA ASP A 44 -2.40 -13.72 40.87
C ASP A 44 -3.24 -12.44 40.83
N ASN A 45 -2.77 -11.40 40.13
CA ASN A 45 -3.39 -10.07 40.13
C ASN A 45 -4.10 -9.71 38.81
N LEU A 46 -3.92 -10.48 37.72
CA LEU A 46 -4.43 -10.13 36.38
C LEU A 46 -5.10 -11.33 35.67
N PRO A 47 -6.24 -11.85 36.14
CA PRO A 47 -6.88 -13.02 35.52
C PRO A 47 -7.57 -12.74 34.16
N ASN A 48 -7.86 -11.46 33.85
CA ASN A 48 -8.64 -11.05 32.66
C ASN A 48 -7.78 -10.44 31.53
N VAL A 49 -6.54 -10.90 31.37
CA VAL A 49 -5.70 -10.50 30.23
C VAL A 49 -6.30 -11.03 28.93
N TYR A 50 -6.61 -10.11 28.03
CA TYR A 50 -7.24 -10.37 26.73
C TYR A 50 -6.23 -10.22 25.59
N GLU A 51 -5.25 -9.34 25.75
CA GLU A 51 -4.17 -9.11 24.80
C GLU A 51 -2.84 -9.00 25.52
N LEU A 52 -1.81 -9.59 24.92
CA LEU A 52 -0.47 -9.61 25.48
C LEU A 52 0.53 -9.33 24.37
N SER A 53 1.35 -8.29 24.53
CA SER A 53 2.45 -7.96 23.62
C SER A 53 3.77 -7.93 24.37
N THR A 54 4.79 -8.56 23.79
CA THR A 54 6.11 -8.70 24.43
C THR A 54 7.21 -8.27 23.47
N PHE A 55 8.15 -7.47 23.98
CA PHE A 55 9.21 -6.86 23.19
C PHE A 55 10.57 -7.16 23.82
N LYS A 56 11.43 -7.85 23.06
CA LYS A 56 12.84 -8.15 23.38
C LYS A 56 13.03 -9.02 24.64
N ASP A 57 13.94 -10.00 24.52
CA ASP A 57 14.42 -10.83 25.63
C ASP A 57 13.31 -11.52 26.46
N THR A 58 12.69 -12.50 25.81
CA THR A 58 11.57 -13.28 26.32
C THR A 58 12.00 -14.50 27.15
N ARG A 59 13.12 -14.44 27.88
CA ARG A 59 13.54 -15.52 28.80
C ARG A 59 12.44 -15.93 29.79
N MET A 60 11.53 -15.00 30.07
CA MET A 60 10.29 -15.23 30.81
C MET A 60 9.38 -16.36 30.28
N PHE A 61 9.43 -16.69 28.99
CA PHE A 61 8.62 -17.72 28.35
C PHE A 61 9.33 -19.08 28.22
N TYR A 62 10.43 -19.31 28.94
CA TYR A 62 11.00 -20.66 29.03
C TYR A 62 10.09 -21.65 29.76
N GLN A 63 9.11 -21.15 30.54
CA GLN A 63 8.03 -21.98 31.06
C GLN A 63 6.98 -22.17 29.96
N THR A 64 6.79 -23.42 29.58
CA THR A 64 5.91 -23.86 28.49
C THR A 64 4.44 -23.48 28.70
N ASP A 65 3.99 -23.41 29.95
CA ASP A 65 2.57 -23.26 30.32
C ASP A 65 2.17 -21.86 30.78
N ILE A 66 3.08 -20.89 30.70
CA ILE A 66 2.88 -19.57 31.30
C ILE A 66 1.66 -18.82 30.72
N LEU A 67 1.36 -19.03 29.44
CA LEU A 67 0.19 -18.43 28.78
C LEU A 67 -1.14 -19.07 29.21
N LEU A 68 -1.13 -20.29 29.76
CA LEU A 68 -2.33 -20.97 30.24
C LEU A 68 -2.90 -20.31 31.50
N GLN A 69 -2.10 -19.49 32.20
CA GLN A 69 -2.55 -18.68 33.33
C GLN A 69 -3.55 -17.59 32.93
N TRP A 70 -3.64 -17.27 31.64
CA TRP A 70 -4.60 -16.31 31.09
C TRP A 70 -5.62 -17.01 30.16
N PRO A 71 -6.63 -17.70 30.72
CA PRO A 71 -7.58 -18.50 29.95
C PRO A 71 -8.51 -17.67 29.04
N ASN A 72 -8.51 -16.34 29.18
CA ASN A 72 -9.28 -15.41 28.36
C ASN A 72 -8.44 -14.73 27.26
N LEU A 73 -7.15 -15.04 27.15
CA LEU A 73 -6.24 -14.41 26.21
C LEU A 73 -6.69 -14.68 24.77
N LYS A 74 -6.93 -13.61 24.00
CA LYS A 74 -7.37 -13.68 22.60
C LYS A 74 -6.28 -13.31 21.61
N SER A 75 -5.35 -12.44 22.00
CA SER A 75 -4.27 -11.98 21.13
C SER A 75 -2.94 -12.07 21.84
N PHE A 76 -1.97 -12.72 21.20
CA PHE A 76 -0.60 -12.77 21.69
C PHE A 76 0.36 -12.28 20.62
N LYS A 77 1.23 -11.35 21.01
CA LYS A 77 2.30 -10.81 20.18
C LYS A 77 3.64 -10.97 20.87
N ALA A 78 4.61 -11.52 20.16
CA ALA A 78 5.99 -11.61 20.62
C ALA A 78 6.95 -11.07 19.56
N GLU A 79 7.86 -10.20 19.95
CA GLU A 79 8.90 -9.66 19.08
C GLU A 79 10.31 -9.98 19.62
N TYR A 80 11.20 -10.37 18.71
CA TYR A 80 12.62 -10.62 18.99
C TYR A 80 12.83 -11.68 20.09
N SER A 81 12.03 -12.74 19.99
CA SER A 81 11.98 -13.82 20.97
C SER A 81 12.98 -14.92 20.60
N THR A 82 13.76 -15.40 21.57
CA THR A 82 14.60 -16.61 21.44
C THR A 82 13.89 -17.83 22.02
N ILE A 83 12.55 -17.81 22.06
CA ILE A 83 11.73 -18.86 22.68
C ILE A 83 11.83 -20.12 21.82
N ALA A 84 11.96 -21.27 22.47
CA ALA A 84 11.72 -22.57 21.83
C ALA A 84 10.21 -22.76 21.62
N TRP A 85 9.67 -22.20 20.54
CA TRP A 85 8.24 -22.20 20.23
C TRP A 85 7.61 -23.60 20.25
N SER A 86 8.35 -24.63 19.85
CA SER A 86 7.90 -26.04 19.83
C SER A 86 7.35 -26.55 21.17
N GLN A 87 7.73 -25.93 22.29
CA GLN A 87 7.31 -26.36 23.63
C GLN A 87 6.23 -25.45 24.24
N MET A 88 5.89 -24.33 23.61
CA MET A 88 4.93 -23.37 24.18
C MET A 88 3.50 -23.85 24.02
N ASN A 89 2.76 -23.89 25.14
CA ASN A 89 1.33 -24.16 25.17
C ASN A 89 0.54 -22.85 25.18
N PHE A 90 -0.53 -22.81 24.40
CA PHE A 90 -1.40 -21.65 24.30
C PHE A 90 -2.81 -21.97 24.79
N PRO A 91 -3.52 -20.99 25.38
CA PRO A 91 -4.90 -21.18 25.79
C PRO A 91 -5.83 -21.33 24.57
N MET A 92 -6.85 -22.19 24.69
CA MET A 92 -7.85 -22.44 23.64
C MET A 92 -8.68 -21.20 23.27
N SER A 93 -8.61 -20.14 24.08
CA SER A 93 -9.23 -18.86 23.78
C SER A 93 -8.52 -18.10 22.67
N LEU A 94 -7.23 -18.38 22.41
CA LEU A 94 -6.36 -17.58 21.55
C LEU A 94 -6.84 -17.59 20.10
N LYS A 95 -7.02 -16.39 19.53
CA LYS A 95 -7.50 -16.18 18.15
C LYS A 95 -6.44 -15.56 17.24
N THR A 96 -5.57 -14.73 17.79
CA THR A 96 -4.52 -14.04 17.05
C THR A 96 -3.16 -14.37 17.64
N LEU A 97 -2.27 -14.84 16.80
CA LEU A 97 -0.87 -15.08 17.13
C LEU A 97 0.02 -14.28 16.19
N ASN A 98 0.83 -13.39 16.76
CA ASN A 98 1.76 -12.54 16.04
C ASN A 98 3.18 -12.76 16.55
N ILE A 99 4.07 -13.28 15.71
CA ILE A 99 5.44 -13.61 16.09
C ILE A 99 6.40 -12.90 15.14
N VAL A 100 7.24 -12.02 15.67
CA VAL A 100 8.20 -11.22 14.91
C VAL A 100 9.62 -11.52 15.40
N GLY A 101 10.57 -11.63 14.47
CA GLY A 101 12.00 -11.73 14.81
C GLY A 101 12.36 -13.00 15.56
N PHE A 102 12.20 -14.17 14.91
CA PHE A 102 12.49 -15.48 15.48
C PHE A 102 13.68 -16.18 14.79
N PRO A 103 14.91 -15.64 14.91
CA PRO A 103 16.07 -16.27 14.28
C PRO A 103 16.23 -17.70 14.80
N LYS A 104 16.26 -18.69 13.88
CA LYS A 104 16.56 -20.11 14.15
C LYS A 104 15.45 -20.95 14.81
N THR A 105 14.17 -20.60 14.66
CA THR A 105 13.08 -21.45 15.19
C THR A 105 12.94 -22.75 14.40
N ASN A 106 13.08 -23.89 15.09
CA ASN A 106 12.74 -25.20 14.55
C ASN A 106 11.23 -25.45 14.72
N PHE A 107 10.50 -25.56 13.61
CA PHE A 107 9.08 -25.88 13.60
C PHE A 107 8.78 -27.38 13.79
N ALA A 108 9.81 -28.24 13.86
CA ALA A 108 9.61 -29.66 14.10
C ALA A 108 8.87 -29.88 15.43
N GLY A 109 7.73 -30.56 15.36
CA GLY A 109 6.87 -30.84 16.52
C GLY A 109 6.04 -29.66 17.02
N PHE A 110 6.22 -28.45 16.47
CA PHE A 110 5.38 -27.31 16.83
C PHE A 110 3.98 -27.50 16.27
N ARG A 111 2.97 -27.26 17.11
CA ARG A 111 1.56 -27.30 16.73
C ARG A 111 0.92 -25.97 17.09
N PHE A 112 0.34 -25.32 16.10
CA PHE A 112 -0.48 -24.15 16.36
C PHE A 112 -1.79 -24.55 17.05
N PRO A 113 -2.35 -23.71 17.92
CA PRO A 113 -3.66 -23.95 18.50
C PRO A 113 -4.74 -23.92 17.41
N GLU A 114 -5.67 -24.88 17.45
CA GLU A 114 -6.76 -24.97 16.46
C GLU A 114 -7.74 -23.78 16.52
N SER A 115 -7.70 -23.02 17.63
CA SER A 115 -8.53 -21.84 17.84
C SER A 115 -8.05 -20.61 17.06
N ILE A 116 -6.82 -20.62 16.54
CA ILE A 116 -6.22 -19.50 15.81
C ILE A 116 -7.00 -19.19 14.52
N GLU A 117 -7.38 -17.93 14.37
CA GLU A 117 -8.03 -17.39 13.17
C GLU A 117 -7.11 -16.43 12.42
N THR A 118 -6.12 -15.84 13.08
CA THR A 118 -5.13 -14.93 12.47
C THR A 118 -3.72 -15.32 12.92
N LEU A 119 -2.90 -15.67 11.95
CA LEU A 119 -1.49 -15.99 12.13
C LEU A 119 -0.66 -14.95 11.39
N ILE A 120 0.15 -14.21 12.14
CA ILE A 120 1.12 -13.27 11.60
C ILE A 120 2.48 -13.74 12.06
N MET A 121 3.37 -13.98 11.11
CA MET A 121 4.74 -14.25 11.42
C MET A 121 5.64 -13.45 10.50
N VAL A 122 6.68 -12.84 11.07
CA VAL A 122 7.66 -12.02 10.36
C VAL A 122 9.05 -12.45 10.81
N ALA A 123 9.80 -13.08 9.91
CA ALA A 123 11.17 -13.45 10.20
C ALA A 123 12.10 -12.23 10.13
N GLU A 124 13.24 -12.29 10.83
CA GLU A 124 14.27 -11.25 10.79
C GLU A 124 15.60 -11.88 10.37
N GLY A 125 16.36 -11.18 9.52
CA GLY A 125 17.67 -11.64 9.03
C GLY A 125 17.74 -11.85 7.51
N GLY A 126 16.65 -11.59 6.79
CA GLY A 126 16.58 -11.73 5.34
C GLY A 126 16.88 -13.15 4.84
N GLN A 127 17.11 -13.28 3.54
CA GLN A 127 17.22 -14.56 2.81
C GLN A 127 18.33 -15.52 3.29
N ARG A 128 19.14 -15.17 4.30
CA ARG A 128 20.25 -15.99 4.79
C ARG A 128 19.82 -17.11 5.75
N TYR A 129 18.60 -17.06 6.25
CA TYR A 129 18.05 -18.07 7.16
C TYR A 129 16.81 -18.69 6.54
N CYS A 130 17.00 -19.58 5.55
CA CYS A 130 15.94 -20.40 4.97
C CYS A 130 15.34 -21.30 6.05
N LEU A 131 14.41 -20.77 6.84
CA LEU A 131 13.55 -21.56 7.69
C LEU A 131 12.55 -22.23 6.75
N LYS A 132 12.73 -23.53 6.50
CA LYS A 132 11.71 -24.32 5.82
C LYS A 132 10.45 -24.30 6.69
N PHE A 133 9.53 -23.38 6.41
CA PHE A 133 8.25 -23.31 7.10
C PHE A 133 7.39 -24.51 6.64
N PRO A 134 7.00 -25.42 7.55
CA PRO A 134 6.21 -26.58 7.17
C PRO A 134 4.76 -26.15 6.98
N MET A 135 4.27 -26.12 5.74
CA MET A 135 2.88 -25.70 5.46
C MET A 135 1.84 -26.62 6.10
N GLU A 136 2.22 -27.85 6.46
CA GLU A 136 1.36 -28.87 7.07
C GLU A 136 0.93 -28.54 8.50
N ILE A 137 1.63 -27.64 9.20
CA ILE A 137 1.29 -27.29 10.59
C ILE A 137 0.25 -26.18 10.68
N LEU A 138 -0.16 -25.58 9.56
CA LEU A 138 -1.09 -24.45 9.55
C LEU A 138 -2.44 -24.81 10.21
N PRO A 139 -3.03 -23.91 11.04
CA PRO A 139 -4.35 -24.13 11.62
C PRO A 139 -5.44 -24.32 10.55
N LEU A 140 -6.37 -25.24 10.81
CA LEU A 140 -7.48 -25.54 9.89
C LEU A 140 -8.54 -24.43 9.82
N ASN A 141 -8.70 -23.61 10.86
CA ASN A 141 -9.72 -22.56 10.94
C ASN A 141 -9.17 -21.15 10.64
N LEU A 142 -8.04 -21.09 9.95
CA LEU A 142 -7.35 -19.84 9.70
C LEU A 142 -8.14 -18.96 8.72
N LYS A 143 -8.34 -17.69 9.06
CA LYS A 143 -8.98 -16.66 8.22
C LYS A 143 -7.97 -15.70 7.63
N SER A 144 -6.86 -15.46 8.32
CA SER A 144 -5.78 -14.60 7.87
C SER A 144 -4.42 -15.24 8.13
N LEU A 145 -3.63 -15.38 7.06
CA LEU A 145 -2.26 -15.87 7.09
C LEU A 145 -1.31 -14.80 6.60
N LYS A 146 -0.33 -14.42 7.42
CA LYS A 146 0.81 -13.59 7.01
C LYS A 146 2.11 -14.28 7.35
N LEU A 147 2.92 -14.62 6.34
CA LEU A 147 4.24 -15.22 6.49
C LEU A 147 5.25 -14.37 5.74
N VAL A 148 5.87 -13.41 6.43
CA VAL A 148 6.76 -12.42 5.81
C VAL A 148 8.23 -12.78 6.05
N ASP A 149 9.07 -12.65 5.03
CA ASP A 149 10.53 -12.85 5.09
C ASP A 149 11.00 -14.27 5.47
N PHE A 150 10.17 -15.30 5.25
CA PHE A 150 10.47 -16.68 5.67
C PHE A 150 11.40 -17.47 4.75
N GLY A 151 11.71 -16.95 3.56
CA GLY A 151 12.44 -17.71 2.54
C GLY A 151 11.66 -18.93 2.04
N ILE A 152 10.32 -18.84 2.01
CA ILE A 152 9.47 -19.90 1.46
C ILE A 152 9.78 -20.06 -0.02
N VAL A 153 10.19 -21.27 -0.42
CA VAL A 153 10.44 -21.63 -1.83
C VAL A 153 9.25 -22.39 -2.42
N ASN A 154 8.66 -23.30 -1.65
CA ASN A 154 7.49 -24.08 -2.07
C ASN A 154 6.28 -23.63 -1.24
N PHE A 155 5.28 -23.06 -1.91
CA PHE A 155 4.04 -22.60 -1.27
C PHE A 155 2.86 -23.44 -1.76
N TYR A 156 2.59 -24.54 -1.06
CA TYR A 156 1.56 -25.50 -1.48
C TYR A 156 0.14 -24.98 -1.22
N ILE A 157 -0.54 -24.51 -2.27
CA ILE A 157 -1.91 -23.98 -2.17
C ILE A 157 -2.89 -25.03 -1.62
N GLY A 158 -2.71 -26.30 -1.97
CA GLY A 158 -3.55 -27.40 -1.47
C GLY A 158 -3.44 -27.68 0.04
N LYS A 159 -2.52 -27.02 0.77
CA LYS A 159 -2.40 -27.11 2.24
C LYS A 159 -3.07 -25.95 2.98
N LEU A 160 -3.66 -25.00 2.25
CA LEU A 160 -4.28 -23.83 2.83
C LEU A 160 -5.65 -24.17 3.45
N SER A 161 -5.96 -23.49 4.56
CA SER A 161 -7.27 -23.58 5.20
C SER A 161 -8.37 -23.03 4.28
N GLN A 162 -9.50 -23.74 4.20
CA GLN A 162 -10.65 -23.37 3.37
C GLN A 162 -11.40 -22.13 3.91
N SER A 163 -11.15 -21.71 5.15
CA SER A 163 -11.72 -20.49 5.73
C SER A 163 -10.89 -19.22 5.47
N LEU A 164 -9.78 -19.33 4.73
CA LEU A 164 -8.88 -18.19 4.49
C LEU A 164 -9.56 -17.12 3.63
N ILE A 165 -9.44 -15.87 4.10
CA ILE A 165 -9.89 -14.65 3.45
C ILE A 165 -8.69 -13.83 2.98
N LEU A 166 -7.58 -13.89 3.72
CA LEU A 166 -6.36 -13.14 3.43
C LEU A 166 -5.13 -14.04 3.50
N ILE A 167 -4.31 -13.97 2.46
CA ILE A 167 -2.95 -14.51 2.42
C ILE A 167 -1.98 -13.38 2.09
N ASP A 168 -0.90 -13.29 2.85
CA ASP A 168 0.21 -12.36 2.61
C ASP A 168 1.52 -13.10 2.85
N VAL A 169 2.24 -13.41 1.77
CA VAL A 169 3.53 -14.10 1.82
C VAL A 169 4.63 -13.23 1.21
N THR A 170 4.60 -11.95 1.56
CA THR A 170 5.54 -10.92 1.15
C THR A 170 6.99 -11.25 1.53
N HIS A 171 7.94 -10.85 0.68
CA HIS A 171 9.39 -11.06 0.80
C HIS A 171 9.81 -12.54 0.94
N ASN A 172 9.15 -13.45 0.22
CA ASN A 172 9.58 -14.85 0.11
C ASN A 172 10.34 -15.12 -1.20
N TYR A 173 10.67 -16.38 -1.47
CA TYR A 173 11.41 -16.78 -2.67
C TYR A 173 10.69 -17.90 -3.42
N ILE A 174 9.40 -17.69 -3.68
CA ILE A 174 8.49 -18.75 -4.13
C ILE A 174 8.82 -19.12 -5.58
N GLU A 175 9.07 -20.41 -5.82
CA GLU A 175 9.34 -20.99 -7.13
C GLU A 175 8.31 -22.06 -7.55
N ASP A 176 7.54 -22.57 -6.59
CA ASP A 176 6.53 -23.59 -6.81
C ASP A 176 5.29 -23.36 -5.93
N PHE A 177 4.12 -23.38 -6.55
CA PHE A 177 2.80 -23.30 -5.88
C PHE A 177 2.17 -24.68 -5.61
N GLY A 178 2.92 -25.75 -5.81
CA GLY A 178 2.49 -27.14 -5.62
C GLY A 178 2.14 -27.87 -6.93
N THR A 179 2.54 -27.32 -8.08
CA THR A 179 2.21 -27.86 -9.41
C THR A 179 3.22 -28.88 -9.94
N ARG A 180 4.45 -28.93 -9.37
CA ARG A 180 5.50 -29.86 -9.84
C ARG A 180 5.25 -31.31 -9.42
N ILE A 181 4.35 -31.54 -8.47
CA ILE A 181 3.95 -32.88 -8.03
C ILE A 181 2.82 -33.31 -8.97
N GLY A 182 3.09 -34.24 -9.88
CA GLY A 182 2.29 -34.61 -11.08
C GLY A 182 0.86 -35.14 -10.89
N PHE A 183 0.10 -34.61 -9.93
CA PHE A 183 -1.32 -34.81 -9.76
C PHE A 183 -2.03 -33.47 -9.91
N LEU A 184 -2.41 -33.10 -11.14
CA LEU A 184 -3.28 -31.95 -11.44
C LEU A 184 -4.74 -32.17 -10.98
N THR A 185 -5.00 -33.15 -10.12
CA THR A 185 -6.33 -33.37 -9.55
C THR A 185 -6.56 -32.41 -8.37
N SER A 186 -7.30 -31.33 -8.66
CA SER A 186 -8.03 -30.45 -7.71
C SER A 186 -7.24 -29.54 -6.75
N ILE A 187 -6.09 -28.98 -7.16
CA ILE A 187 -5.55 -27.83 -6.41
C ILE A 187 -6.43 -26.61 -6.73
N SER A 188 -7.03 -26.02 -5.70
CA SER A 188 -7.82 -24.79 -5.80
C SER A 188 -7.52 -23.89 -4.62
N TRP A 189 -7.69 -22.58 -4.83
CA TRP A 189 -7.62 -21.62 -3.73
C TRP A 189 -8.76 -21.83 -2.74
N PRO A 190 -8.57 -21.43 -1.47
CA PRO A 190 -9.67 -21.32 -0.53
C PRO A 190 -10.83 -20.49 -1.11
N PRO A 191 -12.09 -20.96 -1.01
CA PRO A 191 -13.23 -20.35 -1.72
C PRO A 191 -13.61 -18.97 -1.17
N LEU A 192 -13.21 -18.64 0.05
CA LEU A 192 -13.48 -17.35 0.70
C LEU A 192 -12.37 -16.31 0.50
N LEU A 193 -11.35 -16.64 -0.30
CA LEU A 193 -10.16 -15.81 -0.40
C LEU A 193 -10.45 -14.51 -1.17
N GLU A 194 -10.25 -13.38 -0.51
CA GLU A 194 -10.48 -12.05 -1.08
C GLU A 194 -9.18 -11.27 -1.30
N ARG A 195 -8.08 -11.64 -0.64
CA ARG A 195 -6.84 -10.85 -0.66
C ARG A 195 -5.60 -11.74 -0.76
N ILE A 196 -4.75 -11.45 -1.74
CA ILE A 196 -3.45 -12.10 -1.95
C ILE A 196 -2.35 -11.05 -2.02
N GLY A 197 -1.39 -11.13 -1.09
CA GLY A 197 -0.14 -10.38 -1.09
C GLY A 197 1.05 -11.27 -1.42
N LEU A 198 1.74 -10.95 -2.52
CA LEU A 198 2.91 -11.66 -3.04
C LEU A 198 4.07 -10.69 -3.32
N THR A 199 4.12 -9.59 -2.57
CA THR A 199 5.07 -8.50 -2.78
C THR A 199 6.51 -9.00 -2.56
N TYR A 200 7.41 -8.76 -3.51
CA TYR A 200 8.82 -9.19 -3.46
C TYR A 200 9.02 -10.70 -3.22
N SER A 201 8.14 -11.55 -3.75
CA SER A 201 8.13 -13.00 -3.47
C SER A 201 8.79 -13.87 -4.55
N ASN A 202 9.67 -13.29 -5.38
CA ASN A 202 10.35 -13.94 -6.51
C ASN A 202 9.40 -14.51 -7.60
N ILE A 203 8.19 -13.97 -7.70
CA ILE A 203 7.23 -14.40 -8.71
C ILE A 203 7.76 -14.02 -10.10
N ASN A 204 7.93 -15.01 -10.97
CA ASN A 204 8.43 -14.89 -12.33
C ASN A 204 7.43 -15.45 -13.34
N ASN A 205 7.77 -15.42 -14.64
CA ASN A 205 6.86 -15.90 -15.70
C ASN A 205 6.44 -17.37 -15.54
N GLN A 206 7.29 -18.24 -14.97
CA GLN A 206 6.93 -19.64 -14.73
C GLN A 206 5.93 -19.77 -13.59
N THR A 207 6.14 -19.08 -12.48
CA THR A 207 5.22 -19.14 -11.33
C THR A 207 3.88 -18.47 -11.64
N ILE A 208 3.86 -17.39 -12.44
CA ILE A 208 2.60 -16.80 -12.95
C ILE A 208 1.80 -17.83 -13.76
N LYS A 209 2.45 -18.60 -14.63
CA LYS A 209 1.78 -19.68 -15.37
C LYS A 209 1.22 -20.76 -14.44
N GLN A 210 1.92 -21.09 -13.35
CA GLN A 210 1.36 -22.02 -12.35
C GLN A 210 0.10 -21.46 -11.71
N LEU A 211 0.11 -20.18 -11.32
CA LEU A 211 -1.05 -19.51 -10.74
C LEU A 211 -2.24 -19.46 -11.71
N ASP A 212 -1.96 -19.16 -12.97
CA ASP A 212 -2.97 -19.15 -14.04
C ASP A 212 -3.58 -20.55 -14.26
N LEU A 213 -2.76 -21.60 -14.23
CA LEU A 213 -3.22 -23.00 -14.34
C LEU A 213 -4.05 -23.46 -13.13
N ILE A 214 -3.74 -22.98 -11.93
CA ILE A 214 -4.55 -23.24 -10.72
C ILE A 214 -5.89 -22.49 -10.80
N GLY A 215 -5.93 -21.38 -11.53
CA GLY A 215 -7.06 -20.46 -11.59
C GLY A 215 -7.02 -19.50 -10.40
N TRP A 216 -7.33 -18.22 -10.63
CA TRP A 216 -7.46 -17.25 -9.55
C TRP A 216 -8.78 -17.45 -8.78
N PRO A 217 -8.86 -17.11 -7.49
CA PRO A 217 -10.10 -17.26 -6.72
C PRO A 217 -11.19 -16.31 -7.22
N ASP A 218 -12.40 -16.81 -7.44
CA ASP A 218 -13.55 -16.02 -7.94
C ASP A 218 -13.91 -14.83 -7.05
N GLY A 219 -13.63 -14.90 -5.74
CA GLY A 219 -13.88 -13.85 -4.76
C GLY A 219 -12.75 -12.82 -4.59
N LEU A 220 -11.64 -12.94 -5.34
CA LEU A 220 -10.45 -12.12 -5.15
C LEU A 220 -10.71 -10.64 -5.43
N ARG A 221 -10.56 -9.79 -4.41
CA ARG A 221 -10.75 -8.33 -4.48
C ARG A 221 -9.44 -7.56 -4.58
N LEU A 222 -8.39 -8.05 -3.94
CA LEU A 222 -7.08 -7.39 -3.90
C LEU A 222 -5.96 -8.37 -4.27
N LEU A 223 -5.15 -7.98 -5.25
CA LEU A 223 -3.94 -8.69 -5.65
C LEU A 223 -2.74 -7.73 -5.65
N ASP A 224 -1.76 -8.00 -4.77
CA ASP A 224 -0.49 -7.29 -4.75
C ASP A 224 0.65 -8.19 -5.24
N LEU A 225 1.20 -7.84 -6.40
CA LEU A 225 2.33 -8.51 -7.05
C LEU A 225 3.57 -7.59 -7.12
N THR A 226 3.65 -6.57 -6.28
CA THR A 226 4.72 -5.56 -6.32
C THR A 226 6.10 -6.19 -6.25
N GLY A 227 7.06 -5.68 -7.02
CA GLY A 227 8.48 -6.02 -6.83
C GLY A 227 8.87 -7.42 -7.30
N ASN A 228 8.07 -8.02 -8.19
CA ASN A 228 8.31 -9.33 -8.75
C ASN A 228 9.01 -9.26 -10.11
N ARG A 229 9.41 -10.41 -10.66
CA ARG A 229 10.35 -10.53 -11.79
C ARG A 229 9.72 -11.12 -13.05
N PHE A 230 8.39 -11.17 -13.12
CA PHE A 230 7.72 -11.51 -14.36
C PHE A 230 7.79 -10.33 -15.34
N SER A 231 7.85 -10.66 -16.63
CA SER A 231 7.94 -9.69 -17.72
C SER A 231 6.69 -9.69 -18.61
N SER A 232 5.86 -10.74 -18.49
CA SER A 232 4.59 -10.86 -19.22
C SER A 232 3.39 -10.45 -18.36
N LEU A 233 2.39 -9.82 -18.99
CA LEU A 233 1.08 -9.50 -18.43
C LEU A 233 -0.05 -10.32 -19.05
N SER A 234 0.25 -11.42 -19.74
CA SER A 234 -0.78 -12.27 -20.37
C SER A 234 -1.82 -12.81 -19.39
N PHE A 235 -1.45 -12.99 -18.13
CA PHE A 235 -2.34 -13.47 -17.06
C PHE A 235 -3.40 -12.46 -16.64
N VAL A 236 -3.25 -11.17 -16.98
CA VAL A 236 -4.18 -10.11 -16.56
C VAL A 236 -5.59 -10.36 -17.11
N ASN A 237 -5.69 -10.94 -18.30
CA ASN A 237 -6.96 -11.31 -18.92
C ASN A 237 -7.67 -12.48 -18.20
N CYS A 238 -6.94 -13.24 -17.38
CA CYS A 238 -7.46 -14.37 -16.59
C CYS A 238 -7.82 -13.97 -15.15
N LEU A 239 -7.63 -12.69 -14.77
CA LEU A 239 -7.98 -12.21 -13.44
C LEU A 239 -9.52 -12.14 -13.26
N PRO A 240 -10.03 -12.44 -12.06
CA PRO A 240 -11.46 -12.54 -11.82
C PRO A 240 -12.14 -11.17 -11.86
N GLN A 241 -13.41 -11.13 -12.28
CA GLN A 241 -14.19 -9.89 -12.35
C GLN A 241 -14.64 -9.37 -10.97
N SER A 242 -14.24 -9.98 -9.87
CA SER A 242 -14.38 -9.45 -8.51
C SER A 242 -13.22 -8.53 -8.11
N LEU A 243 -12.12 -8.52 -8.87
CA LEU A 243 -10.89 -7.81 -8.54
C LEU A 243 -11.08 -6.29 -8.65
N SER A 244 -11.00 -5.60 -7.51
CA SER A 244 -11.11 -4.15 -7.43
C SER A 244 -9.75 -3.46 -7.37
N ASP A 245 -8.75 -4.09 -6.75
CA ASP A 245 -7.44 -3.50 -6.50
C ASP A 245 -6.31 -4.38 -7.03
N LEU A 246 -5.51 -3.84 -7.96
CA LEU A 246 -4.39 -4.53 -8.57
C LEU A 246 -3.12 -3.69 -8.47
N ASN A 247 -2.08 -4.27 -7.86
CA ASN A 247 -0.76 -3.64 -7.76
C ASN A 247 0.30 -4.49 -8.47
N LEU A 248 0.82 -3.97 -9.58
CA LEU A 248 1.87 -4.56 -10.42
C LEU A 248 3.15 -3.71 -10.38
N SER A 249 3.29 -2.83 -9.38
CA SER A 249 4.40 -1.88 -9.32
C SER A 249 5.75 -2.58 -9.17
N ARG A 250 6.82 -1.97 -9.68
CA ARG A 250 8.20 -2.47 -9.55
C ARG A 250 8.40 -3.86 -10.18
N CYS A 251 7.59 -4.21 -11.17
CA CYS A 251 7.77 -5.41 -11.98
C CYS A 251 8.59 -5.10 -13.24
N CYS A 252 9.49 -6.01 -13.63
CA CYS A 252 10.35 -5.86 -14.81
C CYS A 252 9.59 -6.16 -16.11
N LEU A 253 8.54 -5.40 -16.39
CA LEU A 253 7.71 -5.59 -17.57
C LEU A 253 8.48 -5.26 -18.84
N ASN A 254 8.40 -6.14 -19.85
CA ASN A 254 8.96 -5.87 -21.16
C ASN A 254 7.84 -5.71 -22.18
N PHE A 255 7.54 -4.45 -22.50
CA PHE A 255 6.45 -4.10 -23.41
C PHE A 255 6.73 -4.41 -24.88
N GLU A 256 7.98 -4.67 -25.27
CA GLU A 256 8.34 -5.00 -26.65
C GLU A 256 7.80 -6.36 -27.11
N PHE A 257 7.42 -7.23 -26.16
CA PHE A 257 6.87 -8.55 -26.44
C PHE A 257 5.34 -8.61 -26.42
N PHE A 258 4.65 -7.49 -26.19
CA PHE A 258 3.18 -7.45 -26.19
C PHE A 258 2.66 -7.08 -27.58
N SER A 259 1.91 -8.01 -28.18
CA SER A 259 1.24 -7.80 -29.47
C SER A 259 -0.20 -7.31 -29.32
N ASP A 260 -0.85 -7.67 -28.21
CA ASP A 260 -2.26 -7.44 -27.95
C ASP A 260 -2.48 -6.39 -26.86
N PRO A 261 -3.60 -5.64 -26.90
CA PRO A 261 -3.98 -4.75 -25.81
C PRO A 261 -4.23 -5.54 -24.51
N LEU A 262 -3.71 -4.99 -23.42
CA LEU A 262 -3.87 -5.53 -22.07
C LEU A 262 -5.25 -5.16 -21.54
N LYS A 263 -6.10 -6.17 -21.30
CA LYS A 263 -7.47 -6.00 -20.82
C LYS A 263 -7.57 -6.35 -19.34
N PHE A 264 -7.66 -5.32 -18.51
CA PHE A 264 -7.87 -5.48 -17.08
C PHE A 264 -9.33 -5.87 -16.77
N PRO A 265 -9.61 -6.51 -15.61
CA PRO A 265 -10.97 -6.74 -15.16
C PRO A 265 -11.81 -5.45 -15.09
N ASN A 266 -13.07 -5.51 -15.52
CA ASN A 266 -13.93 -4.33 -15.63
C ASN A 266 -14.30 -3.72 -14.26
N SER A 267 -14.23 -4.52 -13.20
CA SER A 267 -14.49 -4.13 -11.82
C SER A 267 -13.35 -3.37 -11.15
N LEU A 268 -12.18 -3.29 -11.80
CA LEU A 268 -11.00 -2.70 -11.20
C LEU A 268 -11.21 -1.20 -10.94
N THR A 269 -11.09 -0.81 -9.67
CA THR A 269 -11.18 0.57 -9.20
C THR A 269 -9.81 1.20 -8.97
N LYS A 270 -8.79 0.38 -8.70
CA LYS A 270 -7.42 0.86 -8.43
C LYS A 270 -6.39 0.05 -9.20
N LEU A 271 -5.59 0.73 -10.00
CA LEU A 271 -4.48 0.14 -10.75
C LEU A 271 -3.16 0.86 -10.41
N SER A 272 -2.18 0.09 -9.95
CA SER A 272 -0.82 0.60 -9.72
C SER A 272 0.19 -0.14 -10.58
N MET A 273 0.92 0.59 -11.41
CA MET A 273 1.99 0.09 -12.29
C MET A 273 3.19 1.04 -12.24
N GLN A 274 3.59 1.43 -11.03
CA GLN A 274 4.71 2.35 -10.81
C GLN A 274 6.04 1.64 -11.05
N LYS A 275 7.04 2.32 -11.62
CA LYS A 275 8.39 1.76 -11.82
C LYS A 275 8.38 0.44 -12.60
N CYS A 276 7.66 0.41 -13.71
CA CYS A 276 7.50 -0.76 -14.58
C CYS A 276 8.12 -0.58 -15.98
N HIS A 277 8.95 0.47 -16.16
CA HIS A 277 9.59 0.78 -17.45
C HIS A 277 8.60 1.01 -18.61
N ILE A 278 7.40 1.54 -18.30
CA ILE A 278 6.39 1.85 -19.32
C ILE A 278 6.87 3.05 -20.13
N LYS A 279 7.14 2.86 -21.42
CA LYS A 279 7.54 3.94 -22.35
C LYS A 279 6.38 4.55 -23.11
N SER A 280 5.33 3.75 -23.34
CA SER A 280 4.15 4.12 -24.12
C SER A 280 2.90 3.49 -23.51
N LEU A 281 1.79 4.19 -23.61
CA LEU A 281 0.48 3.72 -23.15
C LEU A 281 -0.31 3.00 -24.27
N ASN A 282 0.30 2.78 -25.44
CA ASN A 282 -0.39 2.28 -26.64
C ASN A 282 -1.01 0.89 -26.50
N LEU A 283 -0.62 0.10 -25.50
CA LEU A 283 -1.14 -1.26 -25.28
C LEU A 283 -2.01 -1.36 -24.02
N LEU A 284 -2.22 -0.25 -23.31
CA LEU A 284 -3.00 -0.24 -22.07
C LEU A 284 -4.45 0.17 -22.38
N GLU A 285 -5.38 -0.73 -22.11
CA GLU A 285 -6.81 -0.43 -22.12
C GLU A 285 -7.29 -0.34 -20.67
N PHE A 286 -7.47 0.88 -20.15
CA PHE A 286 -7.91 1.06 -18.77
C PHE A 286 -9.38 0.65 -18.57
N PRO A 287 -9.71 -0.03 -17.46
CA PRO A 287 -11.07 -0.50 -17.22
C PRO A 287 -12.02 0.68 -16.93
N PRO A 288 -13.30 0.60 -17.33
CA PRO A 288 -14.22 1.74 -17.32
C PRO A 288 -14.59 2.24 -15.92
N LEU A 289 -14.45 1.40 -14.89
CA LEU A 289 -14.78 1.73 -13.51
C LEU A 289 -13.60 2.24 -12.67
N VAL A 290 -12.41 2.37 -13.29
CA VAL A 290 -11.20 2.78 -12.57
C VAL A 290 -11.34 4.16 -11.96
N GLU A 291 -10.98 4.27 -10.69
CA GLU A 291 -11.01 5.51 -9.91
C GLU A 291 -9.61 6.07 -9.65
N GLU A 292 -8.61 5.18 -9.53
CA GLU A 292 -7.22 5.55 -9.23
C GLU A 292 -6.24 4.83 -10.17
N ILE A 293 -5.38 5.60 -10.83
CA ILE A 293 -4.28 5.09 -11.67
C ILE A 293 -2.95 5.69 -11.18
N TYR A 294 -1.99 4.82 -10.85
CA TYR A 294 -0.63 5.20 -10.46
C TYR A 294 0.39 4.65 -11.46
N LEU A 295 1.03 5.54 -12.21
CA LEU A 295 2.01 5.26 -13.26
C LEU A 295 3.33 6.00 -13.01
N ASP A 296 3.62 6.29 -11.74
CA ASP A 296 4.82 7.02 -11.33
C ASP A 296 6.11 6.25 -11.66
N PHE A 297 7.22 6.98 -11.82
CA PHE A 297 8.55 6.42 -12.05
C PHE A 297 8.65 5.52 -13.30
N ASN A 298 7.93 5.88 -14.36
CA ASN A 298 8.03 5.21 -15.65
C ASN A 298 8.79 6.09 -16.66
N GLU A 299 8.72 5.74 -17.95
CA GLU A 299 9.42 6.42 -19.04
C GLU A 299 8.42 6.98 -20.06
N ILE A 300 7.20 7.30 -19.60
CA ILE A 300 6.09 7.74 -20.45
C ILE A 300 6.41 9.13 -21.02
N LYS A 301 6.28 9.28 -22.34
CA LYS A 301 6.46 10.56 -23.05
C LYS A 301 5.15 11.16 -23.57
N ASP A 302 4.26 10.30 -24.04
CA ASP A 302 2.95 10.66 -24.59
C ASP A 302 1.85 10.06 -23.73
N LEU A 303 0.88 10.89 -23.37
CA LEU A 303 -0.31 10.49 -22.62
C LEU A 303 -1.41 9.94 -23.53
N ASN A 304 -1.31 10.12 -24.84
CA ASN A 304 -2.21 9.49 -25.79
C ASN A 304 -1.77 8.04 -25.99
N GLY A 305 -2.74 7.13 -25.92
CA GLY A 305 -2.54 5.71 -26.22
C GLY A 305 -3.58 5.25 -27.24
N CYS A 306 -3.20 4.32 -28.12
CA CYS A 306 -4.08 3.78 -29.16
C CYS A 306 -5.43 3.27 -28.63
N PHE A 307 -5.44 2.68 -27.44
CA PHE A 307 -6.64 2.11 -26.81
C PHE A 307 -7.19 2.95 -25.65
N ILE A 308 -6.63 4.14 -25.40
CA ILE A 308 -7.04 4.97 -24.28
C ILE A 308 -7.94 6.09 -24.77
N ARG A 309 -9.19 6.05 -24.28
CA ARG A 309 -10.11 7.18 -24.36
C ARG A 309 -10.30 7.75 -22.97
N TRP A 310 -9.40 8.65 -22.58
CA TRP A 310 -9.43 9.30 -21.26
C TRP A 310 -10.80 9.87 -20.89
N THR A 311 -11.51 10.46 -21.87
CA THR A 311 -12.85 11.04 -21.67
C THR A 311 -13.93 10.01 -21.32
N HIS A 312 -13.71 8.71 -21.57
CA HIS A 312 -14.63 7.63 -21.22
C HIS A 312 -14.44 7.13 -19.78
N LEU A 313 -13.31 7.46 -19.14
CA LEU A 313 -13.01 7.07 -17.75
C LEU A 313 -13.78 7.97 -16.77
N SER A 314 -15.11 7.87 -16.80
CA SER A 314 -16.05 8.73 -16.06
C SER A 314 -15.99 8.62 -14.54
N ARG A 315 -15.24 7.63 -14.03
CA ARG A 315 -15.00 7.43 -12.59
C ARG A 315 -13.58 7.78 -12.14
N LEU A 316 -12.68 8.08 -13.06
CA LEU A 316 -11.28 8.35 -12.72
C LEU A 316 -11.19 9.64 -11.91
N LYS A 317 -10.73 9.53 -10.66
CA LYS A 317 -10.57 10.62 -9.70
C LYS A 317 -9.12 11.01 -9.54
N ILE A 318 -8.21 10.03 -9.55
CA ILE A 318 -6.78 10.24 -9.31
C ILE A 318 -5.97 9.65 -10.45
N ILE A 319 -5.09 10.47 -11.03
CA ILE A 319 -4.03 10.00 -11.90
C ILE A 319 -2.68 10.55 -11.42
N SER A 320 -1.75 9.63 -11.17
CA SER A 320 -0.38 9.96 -10.80
C SER A 320 0.58 9.51 -11.89
N LEU A 321 1.31 10.47 -12.45
CA LEU A 321 2.25 10.35 -13.56
C LEU A 321 3.61 10.96 -13.17
N ALA A 322 3.93 11.02 -11.88
CA ALA A 322 5.13 11.68 -11.41
C ALA A 322 6.39 10.92 -11.86
N SER A 323 7.51 11.62 -12.03
CA SER A 323 8.78 11.01 -12.44
C SER A 323 8.66 10.23 -13.75
N ASN A 324 8.17 10.89 -14.80
CA ASN A 324 8.09 10.39 -16.17
C ASN A 324 8.90 11.30 -17.13
N GLN A 325 8.75 11.12 -18.43
CA GLN A 325 9.43 11.89 -19.48
C GLN A 325 8.44 12.74 -20.29
N ILE A 326 7.33 13.15 -19.68
CA ILE A 326 6.27 13.91 -20.35
C ILE A 326 6.78 15.34 -20.58
N SER A 327 6.93 15.74 -21.84
CA SER A 327 7.36 17.11 -22.19
C SER A 327 6.22 18.05 -22.51
N THR A 328 5.02 17.52 -22.75
CA THR A 328 3.86 18.30 -23.17
C THR A 328 2.55 17.59 -22.83
N ILE A 329 1.51 18.39 -22.55
CA ILE A 329 0.13 17.91 -22.39
C ILE A 329 -0.84 18.63 -23.34
N LEU A 330 -0.33 19.27 -24.40
CA LEU A 330 -1.13 20.13 -25.29
C LEU A 330 -2.34 19.41 -25.91
N THR A 331 -2.15 18.13 -26.31
CA THR A 331 -3.17 17.30 -26.96
C THR A 331 -3.96 16.43 -25.98
N TRP A 332 -3.58 16.42 -24.71
CA TRP A 332 -4.18 15.51 -23.74
C TRP A 332 -5.55 16.01 -23.28
N SER A 333 -6.55 15.14 -23.40
CA SER A 333 -7.91 15.38 -22.94
C SER A 333 -8.22 14.53 -21.71
N PRO A 334 -7.98 15.00 -20.48
CA PRO A 334 -8.28 14.22 -19.27
C PRO A 334 -9.78 13.93 -19.13
N PRO A 335 -10.19 12.97 -18.27
CA PRO A 335 -11.58 12.78 -17.90
C PRO A 335 -12.14 13.96 -17.10
N SER A 336 -13.44 14.24 -17.27
CA SER A 336 -14.14 15.31 -16.53
C SER A 336 -14.34 14.99 -15.04
N SER A 337 -14.23 13.72 -14.65
CA SER A 337 -14.31 13.26 -13.26
C SER A 337 -13.04 13.49 -12.45
N LEU A 338 -11.92 13.83 -13.12
CA LEU A 338 -10.61 13.91 -12.48
C LEU A 338 -10.59 14.96 -11.36
N GLN A 339 -10.05 14.57 -10.21
CA GLN A 339 -9.94 15.40 -9.00
C GLN A 339 -8.49 15.75 -8.68
N VAL A 340 -7.57 14.80 -8.87
CA VAL A 340 -6.15 14.95 -8.60
C VAL A 340 -5.35 14.54 -9.82
N LEU A 341 -4.51 15.47 -10.27
CA LEU A 341 -3.52 15.27 -11.33
C LEU A 341 -2.13 15.51 -10.76
N ASN A 342 -1.28 14.48 -10.77
CA ASN A 342 0.12 14.61 -10.39
C ASN A 342 1.03 14.39 -11.61
N LEU A 343 1.71 15.45 -12.03
CA LEU A 343 2.70 15.50 -13.11
C LEU A 343 4.08 15.94 -12.58
N GLN A 344 4.32 15.81 -11.28
CA GLN A 344 5.59 16.19 -10.65
C GLN A 344 6.78 15.49 -11.32
N ASN A 345 7.94 16.15 -11.41
CA ASN A 345 9.18 15.54 -11.91
C ASN A 345 9.03 15.01 -13.35
N ASN A 346 8.63 15.88 -14.27
CA ASN A 346 8.52 15.60 -15.70
C ASN A 346 9.36 16.61 -16.50
N LEU A 347 9.17 16.67 -17.81
CA LEU A 347 9.94 17.52 -18.72
C LEU A 347 9.10 18.67 -19.30
N ILE A 348 7.98 19.03 -18.68
CA ILE A 348 7.07 20.06 -19.17
C ILE A 348 7.77 21.43 -19.13
N THR A 349 7.81 22.13 -20.25
CA THR A 349 8.54 23.41 -20.38
C THR A 349 7.66 24.65 -20.29
N GLU A 350 6.35 24.49 -20.48
CA GLU A 350 5.40 25.59 -20.55
C GLU A 350 3.98 25.17 -20.16
N VAL A 351 3.19 26.15 -19.70
CA VAL A 351 1.74 26.03 -19.52
C VAL A 351 1.05 26.87 -20.58
N CYS A 352 0.51 26.24 -21.61
CA CYS A 352 -0.18 26.91 -22.72
C CYS A 352 -1.70 26.87 -22.56
N ALA A 353 -2.41 27.78 -23.24
CA ALA A 353 -3.89 27.85 -23.25
C ALA A 353 -4.55 26.68 -24.01
N THR A 354 -4.40 25.46 -23.49
CA THR A 354 -4.84 24.19 -24.08
C THR A 354 -6.13 23.68 -23.45
N ILE A 355 -6.56 22.47 -23.83
CA ILE A 355 -7.77 21.80 -23.32
C ILE A 355 -7.94 21.93 -21.81
N LEU A 356 -6.88 21.65 -21.03
CA LEU A 356 -6.91 21.71 -19.57
C LEU A 356 -6.81 23.15 -19.03
N PHE A 357 -6.04 24.01 -19.71
CA PHE A 357 -5.70 25.35 -19.24
C PHE A 357 -6.33 26.47 -20.09
N ASN A 358 -7.50 26.25 -20.67
CA ASN A 358 -8.21 27.24 -21.49
C ASN A 358 -9.56 27.57 -20.87
N GLN A 359 -9.86 28.85 -20.66
CA GLN A 359 -11.07 29.31 -19.96
C GLN A 359 -12.38 28.78 -20.58
N GLY A 360 -12.45 28.62 -21.90
CA GLY A 360 -13.63 28.09 -22.58
C GLY A 360 -13.76 26.57 -22.47
N GLN A 361 -12.64 25.85 -22.45
CA GLN A 361 -12.61 24.39 -22.49
C GLN A 361 -12.51 23.74 -21.10
N ASN A 362 -11.94 24.44 -20.12
CA ASN A 362 -11.65 23.90 -18.80
C ASN A 362 -12.90 23.77 -17.91
N THR A 363 -14.05 24.31 -18.35
CA THR A 363 -15.34 24.27 -17.63
C THR A 363 -15.81 22.85 -17.36
N LYS A 364 -15.50 21.89 -18.24
CA LYS A 364 -15.81 20.46 -18.07
C LYS A 364 -14.98 19.79 -16.97
N TYR A 365 -13.83 20.36 -16.58
CA TYR A 365 -12.94 19.84 -15.53
C TYR A 365 -13.28 20.41 -14.15
N SER A 366 -14.56 20.60 -13.87
CA SER A 366 -15.02 21.23 -12.63
C SER A 366 -14.84 20.36 -11.37
N ASN A 367 -14.48 19.08 -11.53
CA ASN A 367 -14.11 18.20 -10.41
C ASN A 367 -12.65 18.32 -10.00
N LEU A 368 -11.80 18.93 -10.83
CA LEU A 368 -10.38 19.04 -10.54
C LEU A 368 -10.17 19.95 -9.32
N ARG A 369 -9.34 19.47 -8.38
CA ARG A 369 -9.03 20.14 -7.11
C ARG A 369 -7.53 20.40 -7.00
N SER A 370 -6.71 19.42 -7.36
CA SER A 370 -5.26 19.49 -7.23
C SER A 370 -4.57 19.24 -8.55
N ILE A 371 -3.64 20.13 -8.91
CA ILE A 371 -2.69 19.94 -10.01
C ILE A 371 -1.29 20.09 -9.45
N ASP A 372 -0.48 19.05 -9.59
CA ASP A 372 0.95 19.09 -9.27
C ASP A 372 1.81 19.11 -10.54
N LEU A 373 2.53 20.21 -10.74
CA LEU A 373 3.50 20.44 -11.81
C LEU A 373 4.91 20.71 -11.25
N GLY A 374 5.16 20.35 -9.99
CA GLY A 374 6.46 20.57 -9.36
C GLY A 374 7.59 19.83 -10.05
N GLN A 375 8.84 20.29 -9.88
CA GLN A 375 10.05 19.67 -10.43
C GLN A 375 9.98 19.46 -11.96
N ASN A 376 9.39 20.39 -12.71
CA ASN A 376 9.37 20.37 -14.17
C ASN A 376 10.40 21.37 -14.73
N LYS A 377 10.29 21.69 -16.02
CA LYS A 377 11.13 22.68 -16.71
C LYS A 377 10.33 23.92 -17.10
N ILE A 378 9.23 24.21 -16.39
CA ILE A 378 8.28 25.27 -16.74
C ILE A 378 8.95 26.63 -16.56
N ALA A 379 9.31 27.27 -17.67
CA ALA A 379 9.88 28.62 -17.68
C ALA A 379 8.84 29.69 -18.03
N TYR A 380 7.73 29.28 -18.66
CA TYR A 380 6.73 30.19 -19.21
C TYR A 380 5.29 29.69 -18.95
N ILE A 381 4.40 30.63 -18.62
CA ILE A 381 2.96 30.43 -18.55
C ILE A 381 2.32 31.41 -19.53
N ASP A 382 1.52 30.88 -20.47
CA ASP A 382 0.78 31.66 -21.44
C ASP A 382 -0.19 32.64 -20.75
N LYS A 383 -0.18 33.90 -21.17
CA LYS A 383 -1.05 34.96 -20.65
C LYS A 383 -2.55 34.65 -20.80
N HIS A 384 -2.90 33.78 -21.75
CA HIS A 384 -4.27 33.31 -22.00
C HIS A 384 -4.61 31.99 -21.30
N ALA A 385 -3.64 31.37 -20.61
CA ALA A 385 -3.91 30.17 -19.84
C ALA A 385 -4.85 30.50 -18.66
N SER A 386 -5.65 29.51 -18.27
CA SER A 386 -6.62 29.60 -17.18
C SER A 386 -6.76 28.24 -16.52
N ILE A 387 -6.55 28.14 -15.21
CA ILE A 387 -6.74 26.88 -14.49
C ILE A 387 -8.23 26.56 -14.32
N PRO A 388 -8.62 25.26 -14.27
CA PRO A 388 -10.01 24.88 -14.04
C PRO A 388 -10.60 25.50 -12.76
N ARG A 389 -11.85 25.97 -12.85
CA ARG A 389 -12.49 26.87 -11.86
C ARG A 389 -12.45 26.45 -10.39
N ASN A 390 -12.34 25.15 -10.11
CA ASN A 390 -12.44 24.60 -8.75
C ASN A 390 -11.10 24.03 -8.24
N VAL A 391 -10.00 24.26 -8.96
CA VAL A 391 -8.66 23.94 -8.47
C VAL A 391 -8.38 24.77 -7.23
N ASN A 392 -8.09 24.09 -6.12
CA ASN A 392 -7.79 24.68 -4.83
C ASN A 392 -6.32 24.52 -4.43
N LYS A 393 -5.59 23.61 -5.07
CA LYS A 393 -4.16 23.38 -4.90
C LYS A 393 -3.44 23.36 -6.25
N LEU A 394 -2.43 24.20 -6.40
CA LEU A 394 -1.59 24.26 -7.59
C LEU A 394 -0.12 24.31 -7.16
N ASN A 395 0.66 23.33 -7.61
CA ASN A 395 2.08 23.22 -7.29
C ASN A 395 2.95 23.47 -8.53
N PHE A 396 3.82 24.48 -8.44
CA PHE A 396 4.86 24.80 -9.43
C PHE A 396 6.27 24.74 -8.83
N ALA A 397 6.44 24.17 -7.64
CA ALA A 397 7.73 24.13 -6.95
C ALA A 397 8.86 23.60 -7.85
N SER A 398 10.08 24.09 -7.66
CA SER A 398 11.28 23.62 -8.38
C SER A 398 11.14 23.70 -9.91
N ASN A 399 10.57 24.79 -10.43
CA ASN A 399 10.53 25.12 -11.86
C ASN A 399 11.34 26.39 -12.13
N PRO A 400 11.98 26.55 -13.30
CA PRO A 400 12.71 27.76 -13.69
C PRO A 400 11.78 28.91 -14.09
N LEU A 401 10.63 29.05 -13.42
CA LEU A 401 9.62 30.04 -13.72
C LEU A 401 10.06 31.40 -13.20
N ASP A 402 10.26 32.36 -14.12
CA ASP A 402 10.70 33.72 -13.77
C ASP A 402 9.50 34.66 -13.50
N LEU A 403 8.36 34.41 -14.16
CA LEU A 403 7.15 35.21 -14.04
C LEU A 403 5.92 34.33 -13.91
N VAL A 404 5.07 34.64 -12.94
CA VAL A 404 3.73 34.06 -12.83
C VAL A 404 2.71 35.13 -13.25
N PRO A 405 1.88 34.88 -14.29
CA PRO A 405 0.84 35.82 -14.65
C PRO A 405 -0.26 35.80 -13.57
N LEU A 406 -0.14 36.64 -12.55
CA LEU A 406 -1.17 36.86 -11.51
C LEU A 406 -2.40 37.62 -12.03
N ASN A 407 -2.70 37.51 -13.33
CA ASN A 407 -3.94 38.05 -13.85
C ASN A 407 -5.12 37.21 -13.31
N SER A 408 -6.27 37.84 -13.11
CA SER A 408 -7.47 37.17 -12.62
C SER A 408 -8.03 36.11 -13.57
N ALA A 409 -7.49 36.00 -14.79
CA ALA A 409 -7.91 35.01 -15.78
C ALA A 409 -7.19 33.67 -15.56
N PHE A 410 -5.93 33.69 -15.13
CA PHE A 410 -5.18 32.47 -14.84
C PHE A 410 -5.68 31.82 -13.55
N PHE A 411 -5.77 32.59 -12.46
CA PHE A 411 -6.14 32.10 -11.14
C PHE A 411 -7.64 32.12 -10.88
N THR A 412 -8.09 31.21 -10.01
CA THR A 412 -9.49 31.14 -9.59
C THR A 412 -9.64 31.63 -8.15
N LYS A 413 -10.82 32.14 -7.80
CA LYS A 413 -11.17 32.49 -6.41
C LYS A 413 -11.16 31.30 -5.44
N ASN A 414 -11.12 30.07 -5.96
CA ASN A 414 -11.12 28.84 -5.18
C ASN A 414 -9.70 28.34 -4.89
N LEU A 415 -8.66 28.97 -5.46
CA LEU A 415 -7.28 28.60 -5.21
C LEU A 415 -6.87 29.00 -3.79
N ASN A 416 -6.59 28.01 -2.94
CA ASN A 416 -6.22 28.18 -1.53
C ASN A 416 -4.73 27.96 -1.30
N GLU A 417 -4.10 27.07 -2.07
CA GLU A 417 -2.71 26.68 -1.93
C GLU A 417 -1.99 26.83 -3.29
N LEU A 418 -1.05 27.78 -3.35
CA LEU A 418 -0.12 27.97 -4.46
C LEU A 418 1.30 27.74 -3.96
N ILE A 419 1.97 26.73 -4.51
CA ILE A 419 3.34 26.36 -4.11
C ILE A 419 4.31 26.80 -5.20
N LEU A 420 5.24 27.69 -4.84
CA LEU A 420 6.26 28.28 -5.72
C LEU A 420 7.68 28.10 -5.16
N GLN A 421 7.87 27.19 -4.20
CA GLN A 421 9.17 26.91 -3.58
C GLN A 421 10.22 26.59 -4.66
N ASP A 422 11.45 27.08 -4.49
CA ASP A 422 12.56 26.84 -5.44
C ASP A 422 12.25 27.22 -6.89
N THR A 423 11.41 28.25 -7.10
CA THR A 423 11.24 28.91 -8.41
C THR A 423 12.12 30.16 -8.52
N LYS A 424 12.23 30.71 -9.74
CA LYS A 424 12.96 31.95 -10.02
C LYS A 424 12.07 33.19 -9.99
N VAL A 425 10.83 33.06 -9.50
CA VAL A 425 9.87 34.17 -9.48
C VAL A 425 10.44 35.26 -8.61
N SER A 426 10.87 36.37 -9.21
CA SER A 426 11.42 37.53 -8.52
C SER A 426 10.39 38.63 -8.31
N TRP A 427 9.25 38.54 -8.99
CA TRP A 427 8.18 39.52 -8.92
C TRP A 427 6.80 38.89 -9.05
N LEU A 428 5.90 39.27 -8.14
CA LEU A 428 4.49 38.91 -8.15
C LEU A 428 3.70 40.07 -8.75
N GLY A 429 3.32 39.96 -10.02
CA GLY A 429 2.66 41.06 -10.74
C GLY A 429 1.19 41.26 -10.41
N PHE A 430 0.88 42.00 -9.35
CA PHE A 430 -0.51 42.32 -9.01
C PHE A 430 -1.15 43.28 -10.02
N ARG A 431 -2.25 42.85 -10.65
CA ARG A 431 -3.23 43.75 -11.28
C ARG A 431 -4.64 43.40 -10.75
N GLY A 432 -5.13 44.18 -9.78
CA GLY A 432 -6.52 44.11 -9.28
C GLY A 432 -6.71 43.42 -7.92
N ASN A 433 -7.98 43.27 -7.51
CA ASN A 433 -8.40 42.64 -6.24
C ASN A 433 -8.00 41.16 -6.21
N SER A 434 -6.83 40.88 -5.64
CA SER A 434 -6.28 39.53 -5.51
C SER A 434 -7.12 38.69 -4.54
N PRO A 435 -7.33 37.38 -4.81
CA PRO A 435 -7.83 36.45 -3.79
C PRO A 435 -6.91 36.51 -2.56
N ARG A 436 -7.43 36.18 -1.37
CA ARG A 436 -6.59 35.94 -0.18
C ARG A 436 -5.73 34.69 -0.42
N ILE A 437 -4.68 34.81 -1.23
CA ILE A 437 -3.72 33.73 -1.50
C ILE A 437 -2.76 33.73 -0.33
N LEU A 438 -2.82 32.71 0.52
CA LEU A 438 -1.77 32.46 1.50
C LEU A 438 -0.59 31.85 0.73
N ILE A 439 0.29 32.70 0.22
CA ILE A 439 1.47 32.22 -0.51
C ILE A 439 2.43 31.63 0.54
N LYS A 440 2.70 30.33 0.50
CA LYS A 440 3.84 29.74 1.21
C LYS A 440 5.13 30.05 0.43
N TYR A 441 5.44 31.34 0.31
CA TYR A 441 6.65 31.86 -0.34
C TYR A 441 7.71 32.29 0.68
N LEU A 442 7.35 32.34 1.97
CA LEU A 442 8.13 33.06 2.99
C LEU A 442 9.08 32.17 3.84
N GLU A 443 9.37 30.93 3.44
CA GLU A 443 10.39 30.11 4.14
C GLU A 443 11.71 29.95 3.36
N SER A 444 11.79 30.43 2.10
CA SER A 444 13.03 30.35 1.29
C SER A 444 13.63 31.72 0.91
N LEU A 445 12.95 32.82 1.21
CA LEU A 445 13.55 34.15 1.11
C LEU A 445 14.45 34.40 2.32
N ASN A 446 15.71 34.00 2.18
CA ASN A 446 16.81 34.47 3.02
C ASN A 446 17.20 35.90 2.61
N THR A 447 16.21 36.77 2.35
CA THR A 447 16.41 38.16 1.96
C THR A 447 16.13 39.03 3.17
N THR A 448 17.18 39.66 3.66
CA THR A 448 17.18 40.74 4.64
C THR A 448 16.12 41.78 4.33
N GLU A 449 15.49 42.31 5.38
CA GLU A 449 14.31 43.20 5.40
C GLU A 449 14.39 44.52 4.61
N ASP A 450 15.40 44.76 3.77
CA ASP A 450 15.70 46.10 3.23
C ASP A 450 15.23 46.39 1.78
N GLU A 451 14.59 45.45 1.08
CA GLU A 451 14.11 45.69 -0.31
C GLU A 451 12.61 45.43 -0.51
N VAL A 452 11.77 46.05 0.32
CA VAL A 452 10.33 46.17 0.08
C VAL A 452 9.90 47.64 0.19
N LEU A 453 9.98 48.36 -0.93
CA LEU A 453 9.15 49.53 -1.24
C LEU A 453 8.74 49.52 -2.72
#